data_AF-A0A363RUW1-F1
#
_entry.id   AF-A0A363RUW1-F1
#
_cell.length_a   1.000
_cell.length_b   1.000
_cell.length_c   1.000
_cell.angle_alpha   90.00
_cell.angle_beta   90.00
_cell.angle_gamma   90.00
#
_symmetry.space_group_name_H-M   'P 1'
#
loop_
_entity.id
_entity.type
_entity.pdbx_description
1 polymer ?
#
loop_
_entity_poly.entity_id
_entity_poly.type
_entity_poly.pdbx_seq_one_letter_code
_entity_poly.pdbx_strand_id
1 'polypeptide(L)'
;MPIVAVPPIRDLGTVPNNNMDEATFNVTAENFTTQMAPWGGDVKAVAESAKTNAEYSNQRANDSNTSAETAAARLVDVQTAANGAFAAANYKGEWSTLTGALNVPATVTHLGRLWYLKLNLANVTTQAPALGSTYWGEVSRNDFTVYACPAGTTIAADRGMYRMSSASSVLQLPASPFHGMVVAAVNVSGTLTPYIQRNGKTICGDAEDYVMNVLNWQIALQFDSASNDWVRINGVTAYTAAQPAIASANTWTASQNFTGGLNMNGSPVVESGSNANGTYTRWADGTQECTKVLTTSAGSTTAKGALFAGPVTVGGAFLVPFIATPSVAASGTDSAGGGWVAMDIFPDAGNWGSYSTRNTSAVGAAGTIYLTARGRWK
;
A
#
# COMPACT_ATOMS: atom_id res chain seq x y z
N MET A 1 -8.88 -14.95 15.69
CA MET A 1 -9.63 -15.28 16.92
C MET A 1 -8.63 -15.50 18.04
N PRO A 2 -8.83 -15.02 19.28
CA PRO A 2 -7.84 -15.24 20.35
C PRO A 2 -7.71 -16.73 20.71
N ILE A 3 -6.57 -17.12 21.31
CA ILE A 3 -6.41 -18.44 21.95
C ILE A 3 -7.53 -18.62 22.98
N VAL A 4 -8.17 -19.79 22.96
CA VAL A 4 -9.20 -20.16 23.93
C VAL A 4 -8.55 -20.94 25.06
N ALA A 5 -8.91 -20.60 26.31
CA ALA A 5 -8.45 -21.33 27.47
C ALA A 5 -8.93 -22.79 27.42
N VAL A 6 -8.07 -23.72 27.82
CA VAL A 6 -8.42 -25.14 27.91
C VAL A 6 -9.23 -25.33 29.20
N PRO A 7 -10.48 -25.82 29.12
CA PRO A 7 -11.28 -26.07 30.32
C PRO A 7 -10.66 -27.19 31.17
N PRO A 8 -10.81 -27.17 32.50
CA PRO A 8 -10.34 -28.25 33.35
C PRO A 8 -11.18 -29.52 33.11
N ILE A 9 -10.55 -30.68 33.29
CA ILE A 9 -11.25 -31.96 33.34
C ILE A 9 -11.60 -32.24 34.80
N ARG A 10 -12.87 -32.50 35.11
CA ARG A 10 -13.26 -32.90 36.47
C ARG A 10 -12.62 -34.24 36.85
N ASP A 11 -12.23 -34.35 38.11
CA ASP A 11 -11.67 -35.60 38.63
C ASP A 11 -12.73 -36.70 38.64
N LEU A 12 -12.33 -37.90 38.25
CA LEU A 12 -13.16 -39.08 38.44
C LEU A 12 -12.90 -39.56 39.86
N GLY A 13 -13.95 -39.74 40.64
CA GLY A 13 -13.86 -40.25 42.00
C GLY A 13 -13.25 -41.65 42.06
N THR A 14 -13.22 -42.23 43.26
CA THR A 14 -12.60 -43.54 43.50
C THR A 14 -13.16 -44.61 42.56
N VAL A 15 -12.26 -45.30 41.85
CA VAL A 15 -12.62 -46.44 41.00
C VAL A 15 -13.03 -47.61 41.89
N PRO A 16 -14.21 -48.23 41.67
CA PRO A 16 -14.61 -49.42 42.44
C PRO A 16 -13.61 -50.56 42.20
N ASN A 17 -13.23 -51.28 43.26
CA ASN A 17 -12.26 -52.37 43.19
C ASN A 17 -12.74 -53.62 43.95
N ASN A 18 -12.09 -54.74 43.68
CA ASN A 18 -12.46 -56.06 44.19
C ASN A 18 -12.17 -56.29 45.68
N ASN A 19 -11.50 -55.37 46.37
CA ASN A 19 -11.21 -55.47 47.80
C ASN A 19 -12.25 -54.75 48.67
N MET A 20 -13.23 -54.08 48.06
CA MET A 20 -14.36 -53.45 48.75
C MET A 20 -15.41 -54.50 49.12
N ASP A 21 -16.12 -54.31 50.23
CA ASP A 21 -17.33 -55.08 50.49
C ASP A 21 -18.43 -54.76 49.44
N GLU A 22 -19.39 -55.66 49.28
CA GLU A 22 -20.42 -55.56 48.23
C GLU A 22 -21.23 -54.25 48.29
N ALA A 23 -21.55 -53.77 49.49
CA ALA A 23 -22.32 -52.54 49.65
C ALA A 23 -21.50 -51.32 49.24
N THR A 24 -20.24 -51.24 49.69
CA THR A 24 -19.31 -50.16 49.31
C THR A 24 -19.00 -50.18 47.81
N PHE A 25 -18.85 -51.37 47.21
CA PHE A 25 -18.62 -51.52 45.78
C PHE A 25 -19.77 -50.95 44.96
N ASN A 26 -21.03 -51.33 45.27
CA ASN A 26 -22.20 -50.88 44.52
C ASN A 26 -22.36 -49.36 44.55
N VAL A 27 -22.22 -48.74 45.74
CA VAL A 27 -22.28 -47.28 45.89
C VAL A 27 -21.16 -46.59 45.10
N THR A 28 -19.94 -47.14 45.14
CA THR A 28 -18.79 -46.59 44.41
C THR A 28 -18.99 -46.71 42.89
N ALA A 29 -19.54 -47.82 42.41
CA ALA A 29 -19.79 -48.07 41.00
C ALA A 29 -20.89 -47.15 40.43
N GLU A 30 -21.98 -46.92 41.16
CA GLU A 30 -23.04 -45.98 40.76
C GLU A 30 -22.51 -44.53 40.70
N ASN A 31 -21.75 -44.11 41.70
CA ASN A 31 -21.12 -42.80 41.74
C ASN A 31 -20.12 -42.60 40.59
N PHE A 32 -19.24 -43.58 40.35
CA PHE A 32 -18.28 -43.54 39.25
C PHE A 32 -18.99 -43.45 37.89
N THR A 33 -20.00 -44.29 37.66
CA THR A 33 -20.78 -44.29 36.41
C THR A 33 -21.49 -42.95 36.18
N THR A 34 -22.04 -42.36 37.23
CA THR A 34 -22.68 -41.04 37.17
C THR A 34 -21.69 -39.94 36.81
N GLN A 35 -20.44 -40.04 37.25
CA GLN A 35 -19.37 -39.08 36.95
C GLN A 35 -18.76 -39.25 35.55
N MET A 36 -18.85 -40.45 34.94
CA MET A 36 -18.33 -40.70 33.59
C MET A 36 -19.05 -39.89 32.49
N ALA A 37 -20.38 -39.73 32.58
CA ALA A 37 -21.14 -38.98 31.58
C ALA A 37 -20.68 -37.52 31.43
N PRO A 38 -20.62 -36.72 32.51
CA PRO A 38 -20.13 -35.35 32.39
C PRO A 38 -18.63 -35.33 32.04
N TRP A 39 -17.81 -36.28 32.53
CA TRP A 39 -16.38 -36.38 32.16
C TRP A 39 -16.15 -36.47 30.64
N GLY A 40 -16.96 -37.24 29.92
CA GLY A 40 -16.91 -37.28 28.45
C GLY A 40 -17.17 -35.91 27.79
N GLY A 41 -18.03 -35.09 28.40
CA GLY A 41 -18.26 -33.70 28.00
C GLY A 41 -17.02 -32.81 28.21
N ASP A 42 -16.30 -32.98 29.31
CA ASP A 42 -15.06 -32.21 29.57
C ASP A 42 -13.96 -32.57 28.59
N VAL A 43 -13.76 -33.86 28.32
CA VAL A 43 -12.79 -34.34 27.32
C VAL A 43 -13.11 -33.77 25.94
N LYS A 44 -14.40 -33.75 25.56
CA LYS A 44 -14.84 -33.12 24.30
C LYS A 44 -14.53 -31.61 24.29
N ALA A 45 -14.81 -30.89 25.37
CA ALA A 45 -14.52 -29.47 25.47
C ALA A 45 -13.02 -29.16 25.37
N VAL A 46 -12.16 -29.97 26.01
CA VAL A 46 -10.70 -29.89 25.87
C VAL A 46 -10.27 -30.11 24.41
N ALA A 47 -10.83 -31.11 23.75
CA ALA A 47 -10.52 -31.40 22.34
C ALA A 47 -10.94 -30.26 21.40
N GLU A 48 -12.11 -29.64 21.63
CA GLU A 48 -12.59 -28.48 20.88
C GLU A 48 -11.70 -27.24 21.09
N SER A 49 -11.28 -26.96 22.33
CA SER A 49 -10.32 -25.89 22.62
C SER A 49 -8.96 -26.15 21.95
N ALA A 50 -8.46 -27.39 21.98
CA ALA A 50 -7.21 -27.76 21.33
C ALA A 50 -7.28 -27.59 19.81
N LYS A 51 -8.37 -28.04 19.18
CA LYS A 51 -8.63 -27.83 17.74
C LYS A 51 -8.65 -26.35 17.39
N THR A 52 -9.40 -25.54 18.15
CA THR A 52 -9.51 -24.09 17.93
C THR A 52 -8.15 -23.39 18.03
N ASN A 53 -7.34 -23.75 19.03
CA ASN A 53 -6.01 -23.20 19.21
C ASN A 53 -5.05 -23.60 18.07
N ALA A 54 -5.15 -24.83 17.56
CA ALA A 54 -4.38 -25.29 16.41
C ALA A 54 -4.76 -24.53 15.12
N GLU A 55 -6.05 -24.35 14.86
CA GLU A 55 -6.55 -23.57 13.72
C GLU A 55 -6.06 -22.11 13.78
N TYR A 56 -6.11 -21.50 14.96
CA TYR A 56 -5.59 -20.15 15.16
C TYR A 56 -4.07 -20.07 14.95
N SER A 57 -3.31 -21.06 15.42
CA SER A 57 -1.87 -21.13 15.19
C SER A 57 -1.55 -21.22 13.70
N ASN A 58 -2.29 -22.03 12.93
CA ASN A 58 -2.15 -22.13 11.48
C ASN A 58 -2.49 -20.80 10.78
N GLN A 59 -3.56 -20.11 11.21
CA GLN A 59 -3.90 -18.79 10.70
C GLN A 59 -2.76 -17.78 10.94
N ARG A 60 -2.17 -17.76 12.14
CA ARG A 60 -1.03 -16.89 12.46
C ARG A 60 0.22 -17.21 11.64
N ALA A 61 0.47 -18.48 11.33
CA ALA A 61 1.54 -18.86 10.43
C ALA A 61 1.31 -18.32 9.01
N ASN A 62 0.09 -18.41 8.49
CA ASN A 62 -0.27 -17.84 7.19
C ASN A 62 -0.15 -16.31 7.16
N ASP A 63 -0.68 -15.61 8.18
CA ASP A 63 -0.54 -14.15 8.32
C ASP A 63 0.94 -13.73 8.34
N SER A 64 1.79 -14.51 9.03
CA SER A 64 3.24 -14.28 9.07
C SER A 64 3.88 -14.50 7.69
N ASN A 65 3.46 -15.52 6.95
CA ASN A 65 3.97 -15.76 5.59
C ASN A 65 3.57 -14.64 4.62
N THR A 66 2.31 -14.21 4.64
CA THR A 66 1.83 -13.05 3.86
C THR A 66 2.57 -11.76 4.23
N SER A 67 2.87 -11.56 5.51
CA SER A 67 3.66 -10.41 5.96
C SER A 67 5.10 -10.46 5.43
N ALA A 68 5.72 -11.66 5.40
CA ALA A 68 7.05 -11.86 4.83
C ALA A 68 7.09 -11.61 3.32
N GLU A 69 6.10 -12.10 2.57
CA GLU A 69 5.94 -11.82 1.14
C GLU A 69 5.76 -10.32 0.86
N THR A 70 4.94 -9.64 1.66
CA THR A 70 4.74 -8.19 1.58
C THR A 70 6.04 -7.43 1.84
N ALA A 71 6.81 -7.84 2.86
CA ALA A 71 8.11 -7.24 3.15
C ALA A 71 9.11 -7.44 2.01
N ALA A 72 9.14 -8.62 1.38
CA ALA A 72 9.96 -8.89 0.21
C ALA A 72 9.59 -7.99 -0.98
N ALA A 73 8.30 -7.75 -1.22
CA ALA A 73 7.85 -6.81 -2.25
C ALA A 73 8.29 -5.36 -1.95
N ARG A 74 8.27 -4.93 -0.68
CA ARG A 74 8.74 -3.60 -0.27
C ARG A 74 10.24 -3.39 -0.49
N LEU A 75 11.05 -4.44 -0.46
CA LEU A 75 12.47 -4.33 -0.80
C LEU A 75 12.68 -3.82 -2.24
N VAL A 76 11.86 -4.29 -3.18
CA VAL A 76 11.89 -3.85 -4.59
C VAL A 76 11.50 -2.37 -4.71
N ASP A 77 10.47 -1.93 -3.97
CA ASP A 77 10.07 -0.51 -3.91
C ASP A 77 11.19 0.37 -3.36
N VAL A 78 11.84 -0.05 -2.27
CA VAL A 78 12.95 0.70 -1.65
C VAL A 78 14.15 0.77 -2.59
N GLN A 79 14.50 -0.34 -3.26
CA GLN A 79 15.56 -0.34 -4.28
C GLN A 79 15.23 0.60 -5.45
N THR A 80 13.96 0.63 -5.89
CA THR A 80 13.50 1.53 -6.96
C THR A 80 13.58 2.99 -6.52
N ALA A 81 13.13 3.31 -5.30
CA ALA A 81 13.20 4.66 -4.74
C ALA A 81 14.66 5.11 -4.54
N ALA A 82 15.53 4.23 -4.07
CA ALA A 82 16.96 4.48 -3.96
C ALA A 82 17.57 4.74 -5.34
N ASN A 83 17.26 3.91 -6.34
CA ASN A 83 17.72 4.12 -7.72
C ASN A 83 17.18 5.42 -8.31
N GLY A 84 15.94 5.80 -8.03
CA GLY A 84 15.34 7.08 -8.42
C GLY A 84 16.03 8.28 -7.77
N ALA A 85 16.37 8.18 -6.49
CA ALA A 85 17.11 9.22 -5.77
C ALA A 85 18.56 9.36 -6.28
N PHE A 86 19.26 8.23 -6.50
CA PHE A 86 20.55 8.21 -7.18
C PHE A 86 20.46 8.79 -8.59
N ALA A 87 19.36 8.51 -9.28
CA ALA A 87 19.15 8.96 -10.63
C ALA A 87 18.94 10.47 -10.74
N ALA A 88 18.21 11.07 -9.82
CA ALA A 88 18.03 12.50 -9.77
C ALA A 88 19.35 13.25 -9.45
N ALA A 89 20.20 12.68 -8.61
CA ALA A 89 21.41 13.35 -8.13
C ALA A 89 22.50 13.54 -9.21
N ASN A 90 22.51 12.78 -10.30
CA ASN A 90 23.55 12.83 -11.34
C ASN A 90 23.01 12.89 -12.77
N TYR A 91 21.90 13.60 -12.97
CA TYR A 91 21.30 13.77 -14.28
C TYR A 91 22.16 14.62 -15.21
N LYS A 92 22.43 14.08 -16.41
CA LYS A 92 23.30 14.71 -17.43
C LYS A 92 22.53 15.29 -18.61
N GLY A 93 21.21 15.09 -18.69
CA GLY A 93 20.39 15.55 -19.82
C GLY A 93 20.01 14.43 -20.80
N GLU A 94 19.59 14.80 -22.01
CA GLU A 94 19.24 13.85 -23.08
C GLU A 94 20.50 13.19 -23.63
N TRP A 95 20.52 11.85 -23.66
CA TRP A 95 21.65 11.04 -24.08
C TRP A 95 22.22 11.46 -25.44
N SER A 96 21.35 11.75 -26.41
CA SER A 96 21.76 12.09 -27.78
C SER A 96 22.55 13.40 -27.88
N THR A 97 22.60 14.19 -26.82
CA THR A 97 23.38 15.43 -26.75
C THR A 97 24.75 15.25 -26.09
N LEU A 98 25.02 14.08 -25.51
CA LEU A 98 26.23 13.83 -24.75
C LEU A 98 27.33 13.21 -25.63
N THR A 99 28.58 13.55 -25.33
CA THR A 99 29.77 12.98 -25.98
C THR A 99 30.89 12.79 -24.98
N GLY A 100 31.81 11.86 -25.26
CA GLY A 100 32.98 11.63 -24.42
C GLY A 100 32.69 10.70 -23.25
N ALA A 101 33.66 10.58 -22.34
CA ALA A 101 33.60 9.64 -21.24
C ALA A 101 32.46 9.97 -20.27
N LEU A 102 31.77 8.93 -19.79
CA LEU A 102 30.72 9.05 -18.79
C LEU A 102 30.93 8.01 -17.70
N ASN A 103 31.08 8.47 -16.46
CA ASN A 103 31.36 7.61 -15.30
C ASN A 103 30.12 7.47 -14.41
N VAL A 104 30.00 6.33 -13.74
CA VAL A 104 28.99 6.07 -12.71
C VAL A 104 29.32 6.90 -11.45
N PRO A 105 28.34 7.49 -10.75
CA PRO A 105 26.91 7.51 -11.07
C PRO A 105 26.56 8.57 -12.14
N ALA A 106 25.80 8.20 -13.15
CA ALA A 106 25.24 9.12 -14.14
C ALA A 106 23.89 8.65 -14.64
N THR A 107 23.00 9.59 -14.93
CA THR A 107 21.70 9.30 -15.55
C THR A 107 21.42 10.22 -16.71
N VAL A 108 20.62 9.72 -17.65
CA VAL A 108 20.29 10.40 -18.90
C VAL A 108 18.82 10.14 -19.24
N THR A 109 18.22 11.04 -20.00
CA THR A 109 16.97 10.75 -20.70
C THR A 109 17.28 10.21 -22.09
N HIS A 110 16.51 9.22 -22.52
CA HIS A 110 16.55 8.77 -23.90
C HIS A 110 15.18 8.23 -24.31
N LEU A 111 14.61 8.77 -25.39
CA LEU A 111 13.28 8.42 -25.88
C LEU A 111 12.18 8.59 -24.81
N GLY A 112 12.27 9.67 -24.03
CA GLY A 112 11.31 9.99 -22.95
C GLY A 112 11.44 9.11 -21.70
N ARG A 113 12.44 8.24 -21.63
CA ARG A 113 12.70 7.35 -20.49
C ARG A 113 13.95 7.80 -19.73
N LEU A 114 13.96 7.56 -18.42
CA LEU A 114 15.12 7.85 -17.56
C LEU A 114 15.98 6.60 -17.38
N TRP A 115 17.26 6.72 -17.68
CA TRP A 115 18.24 5.64 -17.63
C TRP A 115 19.35 5.94 -16.64
N TYR A 116 19.83 4.93 -15.94
CA TYR A 116 21.02 4.99 -15.10
C TYR A 116 22.15 4.17 -15.68
N LEU A 117 23.36 4.70 -15.59
CA LEU A 117 24.57 4.04 -16.06
C LEU A 117 25.02 2.99 -15.04
N LYS A 118 25.23 1.76 -15.49
CA LYS A 118 25.69 0.60 -14.71
C LYS A 118 27.21 0.43 -14.72
N LEU A 119 27.88 0.86 -15.79
CA LEU A 119 29.33 0.72 -15.99
C LEU A 119 29.89 1.97 -16.66
N ASN A 120 31.13 2.36 -16.32
CA ASN A 120 31.81 3.49 -16.95
C ASN A 120 31.93 3.30 -18.47
N LEU A 121 31.67 4.37 -19.22
CA LEU A 121 31.81 4.41 -20.67
C LEU A 121 32.98 5.33 -21.03
N ALA A 122 33.93 4.84 -21.82
CA ALA A 122 35.00 5.68 -22.38
C ALA A 122 34.43 6.72 -23.38
N ASN A 123 33.33 6.39 -24.04
CA ASN A 123 32.54 7.32 -24.85
C ASN A 123 31.05 6.93 -24.83
N VAL A 124 30.20 7.82 -24.31
CA VAL A 124 28.76 7.61 -24.14
C VAL A 124 28.00 7.38 -25.45
N THR A 125 28.51 7.89 -26.57
CA THR A 125 27.85 7.74 -27.88
C THR A 125 27.93 6.33 -28.44
N THR A 126 28.83 5.49 -27.91
CA THR A 126 29.01 4.12 -28.41
C THR A 126 27.97 3.14 -27.88
N GLN A 127 27.24 3.51 -26.83
CA GLN A 127 26.27 2.65 -26.15
C GLN A 127 24.99 3.43 -25.87
N ALA A 128 24.01 3.30 -26.75
CA ALA A 128 22.69 3.89 -26.54
C ALA A 128 21.96 3.22 -25.36
N PRO A 129 21.24 3.97 -24.53
CA PRO A 129 20.37 3.39 -23.51
C PRO A 129 19.29 2.53 -24.15
N ALA A 130 19.20 1.27 -23.74
CA ALA A 130 18.24 0.32 -24.25
C ALA A 130 17.93 -0.75 -23.18
N LEU A 131 16.73 -1.33 -23.24
CA LEU A 131 16.35 -2.42 -22.34
C LEU A 131 17.27 -3.62 -22.59
N GLY A 132 17.77 -4.23 -21.52
CA GLY A 132 18.73 -5.32 -21.63
C GLY A 132 20.18 -4.89 -21.94
N SER A 133 20.45 -3.59 -22.09
CA SER A 133 21.82 -3.08 -22.27
C SER A 133 22.74 -3.53 -21.12
N THR A 134 23.97 -3.92 -21.40
CA THR A 134 24.99 -4.18 -20.36
C THR A 134 25.35 -2.91 -19.58
N TYR A 135 25.26 -1.74 -20.23
CA TYR A 135 25.71 -0.45 -19.68
C TYR A 135 24.60 0.36 -19.02
N TRP A 136 23.36 0.18 -19.44
CA TRP A 136 22.24 1.00 -18.96
C TRP A 136 21.19 0.16 -18.24
N GLY A 137 20.65 0.71 -17.15
CA GLY A 137 19.43 0.23 -16.53
C GLY A 137 18.38 1.32 -16.58
N GLU A 138 17.11 0.95 -16.62
CA GLU A 138 16.04 1.93 -16.63
C GLU A 138 15.59 2.26 -15.19
N VAL A 139 15.35 3.54 -14.90
CA VAL A 139 14.92 4.01 -13.57
C VAL A 139 13.41 3.91 -13.39
N SER A 140 12.64 3.95 -14.49
CA SER A 140 11.19 3.89 -14.45
C SER A 140 10.68 2.45 -14.35
N ARG A 141 9.54 2.26 -13.68
CA ARG A 141 8.83 0.98 -13.66
C ARG A 141 8.40 0.60 -15.08
N ASN A 142 8.33 -0.71 -15.32
CA ASN A 142 7.59 -1.29 -16.45
C ASN A 142 6.06 -1.10 -16.28
N ASP A 143 5.64 0.10 -15.90
CA ASP A 143 4.22 0.41 -15.73
C ASP A 143 3.63 0.59 -17.12
N PHE A 144 2.73 -0.32 -17.48
CA PHE A 144 1.96 -0.18 -18.70
C PHE A 144 0.87 0.87 -18.49
N THR A 145 0.76 1.80 -19.44
CA THR A 145 -0.45 2.65 -19.50
C THR A 145 -1.57 1.82 -20.12
N VAL A 146 -2.69 1.70 -19.41
CA VAL A 146 -3.83 0.91 -19.89
C VAL A 146 -4.65 1.74 -20.87
N TYR A 147 -4.76 1.25 -22.10
CA TYR A 147 -5.55 1.86 -23.17
C TYR A 147 -6.70 0.95 -23.57
N ALA A 148 -7.81 1.54 -24.01
CA ALA A 148 -8.86 0.80 -24.69
C ALA A 148 -8.43 0.54 -26.14
N CYS A 149 -8.73 -0.65 -26.66
CA CYS A 149 -8.72 -0.97 -28.08
C CYS A 149 -10.16 -1.33 -28.49
N PRO A 150 -10.98 -0.33 -28.86
CA PRO A 150 -12.38 -0.56 -29.24
C PRO A 150 -12.49 -1.25 -30.60
N ALA A 151 -13.70 -1.31 -31.17
CA ALA A 151 -13.92 -1.76 -32.53
C ALA A 151 -13.09 -0.95 -33.54
N GLY A 152 -12.45 -1.63 -34.49
CA GLY A 152 -11.56 -1.01 -35.48
C GLY A 152 -10.09 -1.03 -35.07
N THR A 153 -9.28 -0.20 -35.74
CA THR A 153 -7.83 -0.22 -35.59
C THR A 153 -7.33 0.80 -34.57
N THR A 154 -6.56 0.32 -33.60
CA THR A 154 -5.84 1.15 -32.62
C THR A 154 -4.34 0.99 -32.84
N ILE A 155 -3.61 2.09 -32.99
CA ILE A 155 -2.15 2.06 -33.14
C ILE A 155 -1.52 1.89 -31.76
N ALA A 156 -0.69 0.88 -31.59
CA ALA A 156 0.01 0.63 -30.35
C ALA A 156 1.12 1.67 -30.14
N ALA A 157 1.20 2.17 -28.92
CA ALA A 157 2.26 3.01 -28.39
C ALA A 157 3.15 2.16 -27.46
N ASP A 158 4.36 2.66 -27.23
CA ASP A 158 5.30 2.02 -26.32
C ASP A 158 4.71 1.96 -24.91
N ARG A 159 4.86 0.80 -24.27
CA ARG A 159 4.28 0.46 -22.96
C ARG A 159 2.77 0.66 -22.85
N GLY A 160 2.04 0.57 -23.95
CA GLY A 160 0.59 0.45 -23.90
C GLY A 160 0.16 -0.98 -23.55
N MET A 161 -0.72 -1.14 -22.55
CA MET A 161 -1.50 -2.36 -22.36
C MET A 161 -2.91 -2.12 -22.92
N TYR A 162 -3.22 -2.78 -24.03
CA TYR A 162 -4.45 -2.58 -24.77
C TYR A 162 -5.52 -3.59 -24.37
N ARG A 163 -6.67 -3.10 -23.94
CA ARG A 163 -7.86 -3.90 -23.67
C ARG A 163 -8.70 -4.01 -24.94
N MET A 164 -8.61 -5.15 -25.62
CA MET A 164 -9.39 -5.46 -26.81
C MET A 164 -10.84 -5.70 -26.38
N SER A 165 -11.76 -4.78 -26.72
CA SER A 165 -13.12 -4.76 -26.15
C SER A 165 -14.24 -5.10 -27.12
N SER A 166 -13.93 -5.38 -28.38
CA SER A 166 -14.90 -5.76 -29.43
C SER A 166 -14.38 -6.92 -30.27
N ALA A 167 -15.28 -7.67 -30.90
CA ALA A 167 -14.94 -8.73 -31.86
C ALA A 167 -14.13 -8.22 -33.07
N SER A 168 -14.28 -6.93 -33.40
CA SER A 168 -13.58 -6.25 -34.48
C SER A 168 -12.40 -5.39 -33.99
N SER A 169 -11.93 -5.57 -32.76
CA SER A 169 -10.75 -4.88 -32.25
C SER A 169 -9.48 -5.34 -32.97
N VAL A 170 -8.72 -4.38 -33.50
CA VAL A 170 -7.44 -4.59 -34.16
C VAL A 170 -6.38 -3.73 -33.50
N LEU A 171 -5.38 -4.36 -32.88
CA LEU A 171 -4.23 -3.64 -32.33
C LEU A 171 -3.11 -3.62 -33.37
N GLN A 172 -2.87 -2.48 -34.02
CA GLN A 172 -1.81 -2.35 -35.01
C GLN A 172 -0.48 -1.98 -34.34
N LEU A 173 0.52 -2.84 -34.49
CA LEU A 173 1.88 -2.55 -34.04
C LEU A 173 2.48 -1.37 -34.83
N PRO A 174 3.40 -0.58 -34.24
CA PRO A 174 4.05 0.53 -34.92
C PRO A 174 4.77 0.10 -36.21
N ALA A 175 4.74 0.95 -37.23
CA ALA A 175 5.44 0.71 -38.50
C ALA A 175 6.98 0.86 -38.36
N SER A 176 7.42 1.66 -37.40
CA SER A 176 8.84 1.96 -37.14
C SER A 176 9.15 1.77 -35.65
N PRO A 177 9.06 0.53 -35.13
CA PRO A 177 9.40 0.28 -33.74
C PRO A 177 10.91 0.39 -33.53
N PHE A 178 11.31 0.82 -32.34
CA PHE A 178 12.71 0.84 -31.90
C PHE A 178 13.01 -0.38 -31.04
N HIS A 179 14.29 -0.79 -30.99
CA HIS A 179 14.72 -1.93 -30.18
C HIS A 179 14.30 -1.74 -28.71
N GLY A 180 13.64 -2.74 -28.15
CA GLY A 180 13.15 -2.73 -26.78
C GLY A 180 11.79 -2.06 -26.58
N MET A 181 11.12 -1.59 -27.64
CA MET A 181 9.73 -1.13 -27.55
C MET A 181 8.83 -2.26 -27.06
N VAL A 182 7.95 -2.00 -26.09
CA VAL A 182 7.09 -3.03 -25.49
C VAL A 182 5.62 -2.70 -25.75
N VAL A 183 4.83 -3.68 -26.18
CA VAL A 183 3.38 -3.56 -26.35
C VAL A 183 2.72 -4.76 -25.69
N ALA A 184 1.65 -4.53 -24.92
CA ALA A 184 0.86 -5.60 -24.34
C ALA A 184 -0.61 -5.50 -24.78
N ALA A 185 -1.28 -6.65 -24.85
CA ALA A 185 -2.69 -6.73 -25.16
C ALA A 185 -3.37 -7.77 -24.27
N VAL A 186 -4.64 -7.54 -23.94
CA VAL A 186 -5.52 -8.49 -23.28
C VAL A 186 -6.85 -8.57 -24.02
N ASN A 187 -7.32 -9.79 -24.29
CA ASN A 187 -8.62 -10.00 -24.93
C ASN A 187 -9.74 -10.00 -23.89
N VAL A 188 -10.47 -8.88 -23.78
CA VAL A 188 -11.66 -8.73 -22.92
C VAL A 188 -12.93 -8.51 -23.75
N SER A 189 -12.91 -8.88 -25.04
CA SER A 189 -13.98 -8.58 -26.00
C SER A 189 -15.23 -9.47 -25.83
N GLY A 190 -15.11 -10.58 -25.09
CA GLY A 190 -16.11 -11.64 -25.05
C GLY A 190 -16.13 -12.53 -26.30
N THR A 191 -15.18 -12.37 -27.23
CA THR A 191 -15.07 -13.14 -28.47
C THR A 191 -13.62 -13.58 -28.76
N LEU A 192 -13.42 -14.47 -29.75
CA LEU A 192 -12.11 -15.06 -30.10
C LEU A 192 -11.52 -14.53 -31.41
N THR A 193 -12.10 -13.47 -31.97
CA THR A 193 -11.72 -12.86 -33.25
C THR A 193 -10.79 -11.64 -33.21
N PRO A 194 -10.59 -10.92 -32.08
CA PRO A 194 -9.65 -9.80 -32.07
C PRO A 194 -8.22 -10.24 -32.40
N TYR A 195 -7.44 -9.38 -33.05
CA TYR A 195 -6.06 -9.71 -33.43
C TYR A 195 -5.11 -8.52 -33.32
N ILE A 196 -3.82 -8.83 -33.22
CA ILE A 196 -2.72 -7.87 -33.25
C ILE A 196 -2.16 -7.87 -34.67
N GLN A 197 -2.27 -6.73 -35.34
CA GLN A 197 -1.78 -6.53 -36.71
C GLN A 197 -0.28 -6.21 -36.69
N ARG A 198 0.51 -6.98 -37.43
CA ARG A 198 1.98 -6.95 -37.36
C ARG A 198 2.65 -5.71 -37.97
N ASN A 199 1.92 -5.01 -38.83
CA ASN A 199 2.34 -3.79 -39.54
C ASN A 199 3.74 -3.87 -40.18
N GLY A 200 4.00 -4.97 -40.89
CA GLY A 200 5.23 -5.17 -41.66
C GLY A 200 6.39 -5.84 -40.93
N LYS A 201 6.33 -6.00 -39.59
CA LYS A 201 7.28 -6.81 -38.81
C LYS A 201 6.72 -8.23 -38.61
N THR A 202 7.55 -9.18 -38.18
CA THR A 202 7.07 -10.51 -37.74
C THR A 202 6.62 -10.43 -36.28
N ILE A 203 5.79 -11.38 -35.84
CA ILE A 203 5.44 -11.57 -34.43
C ILE A 203 5.85 -12.98 -34.03
N CYS A 204 6.79 -13.10 -33.11
CA CYS A 204 7.33 -14.37 -32.62
C CYS A 204 7.88 -15.27 -33.75
N GLY A 205 8.48 -14.66 -34.77
CA GLY A 205 9.01 -15.34 -35.96
C GLY A 205 7.99 -15.55 -37.08
N ASP A 206 6.70 -15.34 -36.83
CA ASP A 206 5.65 -15.55 -37.82
C ASP A 206 5.34 -14.27 -38.61
N ALA A 207 5.16 -14.41 -39.92
CA ALA A 207 4.82 -13.30 -40.84
C ALA A 207 3.30 -13.07 -40.96
N GLU A 208 2.56 -13.43 -39.91
CA GLU A 208 1.10 -13.37 -39.84
C GLU A 208 0.65 -12.46 -38.69
N ASP A 209 -0.62 -12.06 -38.72
CA ASP A 209 -1.22 -11.31 -37.61
C ASP A 209 -1.54 -12.26 -36.44
N TYR A 210 -1.37 -11.80 -35.21
CA TYR A 210 -1.56 -12.63 -34.02
C TYR A 210 -3.02 -12.61 -33.56
N VAL A 211 -3.75 -13.69 -33.79
CA VAL A 211 -5.15 -13.83 -33.35
C VAL A 211 -5.22 -14.10 -31.84
N MET A 212 -5.97 -13.30 -31.10
CA MET A 212 -6.19 -13.48 -29.65
C MET A 212 -7.35 -14.46 -29.40
N ASN A 213 -7.16 -15.71 -29.78
CA ASN A 213 -8.18 -16.76 -29.78
C ASN A 213 -8.52 -17.37 -28.40
N VAL A 214 -8.12 -16.73 -27.31
CA VAL A 214 -8.42 -17.14 -25.93
C VAL A 214 -8.93 -15.93 -25.15
N LEU A 215 -10.07 -16.06 -24.47
CA LEU A 215 -10.63 -14.99 -23.62
C LEU A 215 -9.74 -14.73 -22.41
N ASN A 216 -9.63 -13.46 -22.05
CA ASN A 216 -8.78 -12.96 -20.96
C ASN A 216 -7.29 -13.31 -21.10
N TRP A 217 -6.87 -13.82 -22.26
CA TRP A 217 -5.47 -14.06 -22.55
C TRP A 217 -4.74 -12.73 -22.68
N GLN A 218 -3.58 -12.67 -22.04
CA GLN A 218 -2.66 -11.53 -22.11
C GLN A 218 -1.38 -11.94 -22.81
N ILE A 219 -0.88 -11.06 -23.67
CA ILE A 219 0.43 -11.16 -24.30
C ILE A 219 1.17 -9.85 -24.14
N ALA A 220 2.47 -9.92 -23.91
CA ALA A 220 3.38 -8.80 -24.03
C ALA A 220 4.47 -9.15 -25.06
N LEU A 221 4.71 -8.20 -25.96
CA LEU A 221 5.65 -8.29 -27.05
C LEU A 221 6.72 -7.21 -26.87
N GLN A 222 7.97 -7.56 -27.13
CA GLN A 222 9.09 -6.61 -27.21
C GLN A 222 9.62 -6.63 -28.63
N PHE A 223 9.84 -5.47 -29.24
CA PHE A 223 10.49 -5.42 -30.54
C PHE A 223 12.00 -5.61 -30.39
N ASP A 224 12.55 -6.57 -31.12
CA ASP A 224 13.99 -6.76 -31.26
C ASP A 224 14.43 -6.36 -32.67
N SER A 225 15.18 -5.26 -32.77
CA SER A 225 15.73 -4.80 -34.05
C SER A 225 16.73 -5.74 -34.71
N ALA A 226 17.40 -6.63 -33.96
CA ALA A 226 18.39 -7.54 -34.51
C ALA A 226 17.73 -8.62 -35.36
N SER A 227 16.64 -9.19 -34.85
CA SER A 227 15.78 -10.14 -35.57
C SER A 227 14.70 -9.46 -36.43
N ASN A 228 14.46 -8.16 -36.22
CA ASN A 228 13.36 -7.41 -36.83
C ASN A 228 11.98 -8.02 -36.51
N ASP A 229 11.85 -8.54 -35.29
CA ASP A 229 10.71 -9.34 -34.81
C ASP A 229 10.11 -8.76 -33.52
N TRP A 230 8.80 -9.00 -33.31
CA TRP A 230 8.15 -8.79 -32.03
C TRP A 230 8.20 -10.09 -31.22
N VAL A 231 9.17 -10.19 -30.32
CA VAL A 231 9.38 -11.38 -29.50
C VAL A 231 8.49 -11.35 -28.25
N ARG A 232 8.00 -12.52 -27.83
CA ARG A 232 7.22 -12.63 -26.59
C ARG A 232 8.12 -12.41 -25.37
N ILE A 233 7.66 -11.58 -24.44
CA ILE A 233 8.32 -11.41 -23.14
C ILE A 233 7.91 -12.56 -22.22
N ASN A 234 8.88 -13.38 -21.82
CA ASN A 234 8.67 -14.46 -20.85
C ASN A 234 8.32 -13.90 -19.46
N GLY A 235 7.40 -14.55 -18.75
CA GLY A 235 6.96 -14.12 -17.42
C GLY A 235 5.71 -13.22 -17.41
N VAL A 236 5.28 -12.72 -18.57
CA VAL A 236 3.92 -12.20 -18.77
C VAL A 236 3.04 -13.36 -19.27
N THR A 237 2.84 -14.36 -18.42
CA THR A 237 2.06 -15.55 -18.75
C THR A 237 0.82 -15.59 -17.87
N ALA A 238 -0.33 -15.39 -18.51
CA ALA A 238 -1.70 -15.77 -18.13
C ALA A 238 -2.22 -15.34 -16.75
N TYR A 239 -3.28 -14.52 -16.78
CA TYR A 239 -4.38 -14.70 -15.85
C TYR A 239 -4.89 -16.14 -16.01
N THR A 240 -4.44 -17.06 -15.15
CA THR A 240 -4.96 -18.43 -15.13
C THR A 240 -6.40 -18.37 -14.65
N ALA A 241 -7.31 -18.96 -15.44
CA ALA A 241 -8.76 -18.94 -15.25
C ALA A 241 -9.27 -19.65 -13.97
N ALA A 242 -8.43 -19.85 -12.95
CA ALA A 242 -8.80 -20.39 -11.65
C ALA A 242 -9.10 -19.30 -10.60
N GLN A 243 -8.92 -18.02 -10.92
CA GLN A 243 -9.60 -16.97 -10.16
C GLN A 243 -11.01 -16.83 -10.73
N PRO A 244 -12.07 -16.94 -9.90
CA PRO A 244 -13.43 -16.77 -10.37
C PRO A 244 -13.50 -15.43 -11.10
N ALA A 245 -14.10 -15.44 -12.28
CA ALA A 245 -14.42 -14.23 -13.02
C ALA A 245 -14.95 -13.22 -11.99
N ILE A 246 -14.31 -12.07 -11.88
CA ILE A 246 -14.86 -10.96 -11.11
C ILE A 246 -16.08 -10.51 -11.92
N ALA A 247 -17.18 -11.22 -11.71
CA ALA A 247 -18.51 -11.00 -12.25
C ALA A 247 -19.15 -9.83 -11.50
N SER A 248 -18.38 -8.77 -11.35
CA SER A 248 -18.91 -7.48 -10.95
C SER A 248 -18.36 -6.46 -11.92
N ALA A 249 -19.21 -6.09 -12.87
CA ALA A 249 -19.29 -4.73 -13.38
C ALA A 249 -19.65 -3.76 -12.23
N ASN A 250 -18.87 -3.79 -11.15
CA ASN A 250 -18.94 -2.81 -10.09
C ASN A 250 -18.15 -1.62 -10.59
N THR A 251 -18.88 -0.61 -11.06
CA THR A 251 -18.60 0.81 -10.84
C THR A 251 -17.19 1.06 -10.33
N TRP A 252 -16.29 1.32 -11.27
CA TRP A 252 -14.95 1.81 -11.04
C TRP A 252 -15.05 3.21 -10.42
N THR A 253 -15.31 3.27 -9.11
CA THR A 253 -15.23 4.52 -8.37
C THR A 253 -13.76 4.85 -8.18
N ALA A 254 -13.41 6.14 -8.25
CA ALA A 254 -12.06 6.69 -8.21
C ALA A 254 -11.18 6.27 -7.00
N SER A 255 -11.70 5.43 -6.09
CA SER A 255 -10.97 4.85 -4.96
C SER A 255 -9.91 3.82 -5.35
N GLN A 256 -9.98 3.20 -6.54
CA GLN A 256 -9.04 2.13 -6.92
C GLN A 256 -7.77 2.63 -7.64
N ASN A 257 -7.65 3.93 -7.94
CA ASN A 257 -6.47 4.50 -8.60
C ASN A 257 -5.38 4.99 -7.64
N PHE A 258 -5.49 4.71 -6.34
CA PHE A 258 -4.41 4.93 -5.38
C PHE A 258 -3.61 3.66 -5.08
N THR A 259 -3.43 2.78 -6.05
CA THR A 259 -2.51 1.62 -5.94
C THR A 259 -1.02 2.05 -5.84
N GLY A 260 -0.74 3.36 -5.78
CA GLY A 260 0.54 3.94 -5.33
C GLY A 260 0.42 4.88 -4.11
N GLY A 261 -0.76 4.99 -3.49
CA GLY A 261 -0.97 5.83 -2.32
C GLY A 261 -0.36 5.21 -1.06
N LEU A 262 0.25 6.05 -0.21
CA LEU A 262 0.73 5.61 1.10
C LEU A 262 -0.47 5.11 1.93
N ASN A 263 -0.47 3.84 2.29
CA ASN A 263 -1.43 3.28 3.24
C ASN A 263 -0.85 3.39 4.65
N MET A 264 -1.53 4.08 5.56
CA MET A 264 -1.23 4.04 7.00
C MET A 264 -2.34 3.23 7.69
N ASN A 265 -1.98 2.15 8.38
CA ASN A 265 -2.92 1.25 9.09
C ASN A 265 -4.09 0.73 8.23
N GLY A 266 -3.83 0.42 6.95
CA GLY A 266 -4.81 -0.22 6.05
C GLY A 266 -5.85 0.73 5.43
N SER A 267 -5.81 2.03 5.75
CA SER A 267 -6.64 3.04 5.07
C SER A 267 -5.79 3.84 4.08
N PRO A 268 -6.24 3.98 2.81
CA PRO A 268 -5.56 4.85 1.85
C PRO A 268 -5.54 6.29 2.35
N VAL A 269 -4.37 6.92 2.33
CA VAL A 269 -4.25 8.37 2.45
C VAL A 269 -4.75 8.96 1.14
N VAL A 270 -5.82 9.76 1.23
CA VAL A 270 -6.46 10.41 0.06
C VAL A 270 -5.72 11.69 -0.30
N GLU A 271 -5.30 12.44 0.72
CA GLU A 271 -4.71 13.76 0.55
C GLU A 271 -3.92 14.11 1.82
N SER A 272 -2.81 14.82 1.67
CA SER A 272 -2.08 15.46 2.77
C SER A 272 -1.46 16.77 2.31
N GLY A 273 -1.19 17.67 3.27
CA GLY A 273 -0.53 18.93 2.97
C GLY A 273 -0.13 19.72 4.21
N SER A 274 0.63 20.79 4.01
CA SER A 274 1.17 21.64 5.07
C SER A 274 1.25 23.12 4.65
N ASN A 275 1.02 24.02 5.61
CA ASN A 275 1.27 25.47 5.48
C ASN A 275 1.42 26.10 6.88
N ALA A 276 1.40 27.44 6.96
CA ALA A 276 1.51 28.17 8.24
C ALA A 276 0.41 27.85 9.27
N ASN A 277 -0.73 27.28 8.84
CA ASN A 277 -1.83 26.85 9.69
C ASN A 277 -1.71 25.41 10.19
N GLY A 278 -0.62 24.70 9.87
CA GLY A 278 -0.34 23.35 10.35
C GLY A 278 -0.17 22.33 9.22
N THR A 279 -0.38 21.07 9.56
CA THR A 279 -0.43 19.95 8.60
C THR A 279 -1.78 19.25 8.67
N TYR A 280 -2.16 18.55 7.62
CA TYR A 280 -3.33 17.68 7.62
C TYR A 280 -3.11 16.40 6.82
N THR A 281 -3.87 15.37 7.19
CA THR A 281 -3.99 14.11 6.47
C THR A 281 -5.46 13.72 6.40
N ARG A 282 -5.93 13.32 5.22
CA ARG A 282 -7.27 12.76 4.98
C ARG A 282 -7.16 11.30 4.59
N TRP A 283 -8.06 10.50 5.15
CA TRP A 283 -8.15 9.08 4.85
C TRP A 283 -9.44 8.76 4.09
N ALA A 284 -9.41 7.65 3.36
CA ALA A 284 -10.53 7.20 2.52
C ALA A 284 -11.80 6.87 3.33
N ASP A 285 -11.67 6.58 4.61
CA ASP A 285 -12.77 6.36 5.56
C ASP A 285 -13.50 7.66 5.96
N GLY A 286 -13.04 8.82 5.48
CA GLY A 286 -13.62 10.13 5.81
C GLY A 286 -13.04 10.77 7.06
N THR A 287 -12.07 10.13 7.71
CA THR A 287 -11.33 10.72 8.82
C THR A 287 -10.37 11.79 8.28
N GLN A 288 -10.27 12.90 9.02
CA GLN A 288 -9.25 13.94 8.83
C GLN A 288 -8.55 14.17 10.16
N GLU A 289 -7.24 14.34 10.11
CA GLU A 289 -6.42 14.79 11.22
C GLU A 289 -5.67 16.04 10.80
N CYS A 290 -5.67 17.04 11.67
CA CYS A 290 -4.83 18.23 11.54
C CYS A 290 -3.89 18.29 12.74
N THR A 291 -2.68 18.80 12.54
CA THR A 291 -1.76 19.14 13.63
C THR A 291 -1.21 20.55 13.47
N LYS A 292 -0.98 21.24 14.59
CA LYS A 292 -0.38 22.59 14.60
C LYS A 292 0.49 22.78 15.84
N VAL A 293 1.56 23.56 15.70
CA VAL A 293 2.39 24.01 16.81
C VAL A 293 2.21 25.52 16.97
N LEU A 294 1.92 25.97 18.18
CA LEU A 294 1.81 27.37 18.55
C LEU A 294 2.92 27.73 19.54
N THR A 295 3.54 28.89 19.35
CA THR A 295 4.47 29.46 20.32
C THR A 295 3.77 30.61 21.04
N THR A 296 3.74 30.59 22.37
CA THR A 296 3.20 31.71 23.16
C THR A 296 4.22 32.85 23.15
N SER A 297 3.77 34.11 23.04
CA SER A 297 4.68 35.26 22.99
C SER A 297 5.37 35.59 24.32
N ALA A 298 4.85 35.10 25.44
CA ALA A 298 5.40 35.29 26.78
C ALA A 298 5.05 34.10 27.68
N GLY A 299 5.72 34.00 28.84
CA GLY A 299 5.43 32.96 29.82
C GLY A 299 4.16 33.23 30.66
N SER A 300 3.84 32.27 31.53
CA SER A 300 2.72 32.35 32.47
C SER A 300 3.01 33.30 33.64
N THR A 301 2.73 34.59 33.48
CA THR A 301 3.00 35.63 34.50
C THR A 301 1.73 36.29 35.07
N THR A 302 0.57 36.12 34.43
CA THR A 302 -0.67 36.76 34.88
C THR A 302 -1.34 35.91 35.95
N ALA A 303 -1.43 36.40 37.19
CA ALA A 303 -2.10 35.66 38.26
C ALA A 303 -3.60 35.46 37.97
N LYS A 304 -4.07 34.23 38.17
CA LYS A 304 -5.46 33.77 38.07
C LYS A 304 -5.76 32.86 39.27
N GLY A 305 -5.96 33.47 40.44
CA GLY A 305 -6.04 32.76 41.71
C GLY A 305 -4.67 32.20 42.11
N ALA A 306 -4.60 30.93 42.47
CA ALA A 306 -3.34 30.24 42.83
C ALA A 306 -2.50 29.79 41.61
N LEU A 307 -2.96 30.12 40.40
CA LEU A 307 -2.31 29.77 39.15
C LEU A 307 -1.83 31.02 38.43
N PHE A 308 -0.86 30.85 37.54
CA PHE A 308 -0.42 31.86 36.59
C PHE A 308 -0.81 31.44 35.18
N ALA A 309 -1.22 32.43 34.40
CA ALA A 309 -1.69 32.29 33.03
C ALA A 309 -0.73 32.97 32.06
N GLY A 310 -0.39 32.26 30.98
CA GLY A 310 0.24 32.84 29.81
C GLY A 310 -0.75 33.69 29.00
N PRO A 311 -0.24 34.51 28.07
CA PRO A 311 -1.11 35.17 27.10
C PRO A 311 -1.94 34.15 26.32
N VAL A 312 -3.16 34.53 25.95
CA VAL A 312 -4.02 33.70 25.11
C VAL A 312 -3.44 33.70 23.69
N THR A 313 -3.12 32.52 23.19
CA THR A 313 -2.64 32.31 21.83
C THR A 313 -3.78 31.77 20.98
N VAL A 314 -4.11 32.50 19.91
CA VAL A 314 -5.16 32.11 18.96
C VAL A 314 -4.60 31.06 18.01
N GLY A 315 -5.25 29.90 17.92
CA GLY A 315 -4.82 28.83 17.02
C GLY A 315 -5.11 29.14 15.54
N GLY A 316 -6.07 30.03 15.26
CA GLY A 316 -6.47 30.42 13.92
C GLY A 316 -7.28 29.35 13.19
N ALA A 317 -7.41 29.50 11.87
CA ALA A 317 -8.12 28.54 11.04
C ALA A 317 -7.37 27.21 10.92
N PHE A 318 -8.10 26.11 10.75
CA PHE A 318 -7.54 24.88 10.21
C PHE A 318 -7.05 25.13 8.79
N LEU A 319 -6.03 24.38 8.37
CA LEU A 319 -5.55 24.44 6.99
C LEU A 319 -6.66 24.03 6.00
N VAL A 320 -7.44 23.03 6.40
CA VAL A 320 -8.64 22.56 5.71
C VAL A 320 -9.74 22.36 6.76
N PRO A 321 -10.94 22.95 6.58
CA PRO A 321 -12.01 22.85 7.56
C PRO A 321 -12.56 21.42 7.65
N PHE A 322 -13.11 21.09 8.81
CA PHE A 322 -13.91 19.88 9.04
C PHE A 322 -15.38 20.14 8.65
N ILE A 323 -16.17 19.09 8.44
CA ILE A 323 -17.62 19.23 8.17
C ILE A 323 -18.44 19.51 9.45
N ALA A 324 -17.86 19.18 10.61
CA ALA A 324 -18.43 19.37 11.93
C ALA A 324 -17.29 19.66 12.91
N THR A 325 -17.62 20.19 14.09
CA THR A 325 -16.62 20.48 15.13
C THR A 325 -15.80 19.22 15.47
N PRO A 326 -14.47 19.23 15.25
CA PRO A 326 -13.62 18.07 15.50
C PRO A 326 -13.34 17.90 16.99
N SER A 327 -12.83 16.74 17.38
CA SER A 327 -12.21 16.55 18.69
C SER A 327 -10.80 17.13 18.66
N VAL A 328 -10.52 18.13 19.51
CA VAL A 328 -9.19 18.76 19.60
C VAL A 328 -8.52 18.39 20.91
N ALA A 329 -7.31 17.85 20.81
CA ALA A 329 -6.40 17.61 21.92
C ALA A 329 -5.28 18.64 21.89
N ALA A 330 -4.94 19.16 23.06
CA ALA A 330 -3.84 20.08 23.24
C ALA A 330 -2.87 19.53 24.30
N SER A 331 -1.59 19.56 23.99
CA SER A 331 -0.51 19.38 24.95
C SER A 331 0.44 20.57 24.85
N GLY A 332 1.24 20.81 25.87
CA GLY A 332 2.18 21.90 25.81
C GLY A 332 3.18 21.83 26.94
N THR A 333 4.27 22.54 26.73
CA THR A 333 5.32 22.72 27.73
C THR A 333 5.57 24.20 27.88
N ASP A 334 5.86 24.62 29.10
CA ASP A 334 6.59 25.86 29.30
C ASP A 334 8.09 25.58 29.32
N SER A 335 8.88 26.64 29.21
CA SER A 335 10.34 26.59 29.33
C SER A 335 10.85 26.10 30.70
N ALA A 336 9.99 26.07 31.72
CA ALA A 336 10.33 25.59 33.06
C ALA A 336 10.08 24.07 33.22
N GLY A 337 9.55 23.41 32.19
CA GLY A 337 9.34 21.96 32.15
C GLY A 337 8.12 21.48 32.95
N GLY A 338 7.27 22.37 33.44
CA GLY A 338 6.14 22.01 34.32
C GLY A 338 4.96 22.95 34.17
N GLY A 339 4.04 22.65 33.25
CA GLY A 339 2.82 23.41 33.04
C GLY A 339 1.76 22.60 32.28
N TRP A 340 0.54 23.13 32.18
CA TRP A 340 -0.53 22.54 31.38
C TRP A 340 -1.14 23.56 30.44
N VAL A 341 -1.91 23.08 29.47
CA VAL A 341 -2.62 23.92 28.51
C VAL A 341 -4.08 24.04 28.95
N ALA A 342 -4.59 25.26 28.98
CA ALA A 342 -6.01 25.54 29.13
C ALA A 342 -6.58 26.00 27.79
N MET A 343 -7.80 25.57 27.50
CA MET A 343 -8.60 26.07 26.38
C MET A 343 -9.42 27.26 26.86
N ASP A 344 -9.27 28.42 26.20
CA ASP A 344 -9.99 29.64 26.53
C ASP A 344 -11.22 29.87 25.62
N ILE A 345 -11.14 29.42 24.36
CA ILE A 345 -12.25 29.43 23.39
C ILE A 345 -12.35 28.07 22.71
N PHE A 346 -13.55 27.51 22.64
CA PHE A 346 -13.81 26.22 22.01
C PHE A 346 -13.52 26.23 20.50
N PRO A 347 -13.00 25.13 19.94
CA PRO A 347 -12.88 24.95 18.49
C PRO A 347 -14.26 24.87 17.81
N ASP A 348 -14.30 25.22 16.54
CA ASP A 348 -15.44 25.01 15.65
C ASP A 348 -15.01 24.18 14.42
N ALA A 349 -15.84 24.07 13.39
CA ALA A 349 -15.51 23.30 12.19
C ALA A 349 -14.36 23.91 11.36
N GLY A 350 -14.10 25.21 11.49
CA GLY A 350 -13.09 25.98 10.73
C GLY A 350 -11.89 26.46 11.55
N ASN A 351 -11.96 26.47 12.88
CA ASN A 351 -10.94 27.07 13.75
C ASN A 351 -10.51 26.17 14.91
N TRP A 352 -9.22 26.27 15.25
CA TRP A 352 -8.59 25.56 16.36
C TRP A 352 -9.10 25.99 17.75
N GLY A 353 -9.74 27.16 17.88
CA GLY A 353 -10.02 27.82 19.16
C GLY A 353 -8.84 28.66 19.66
N SER A 354 -8.80 28.92 20.96
CA SER A 354 -7.67 29.63 21.61
C SER A 354 -7.22 28.94 22.88
N TYR A 355 -5.91 29.00 23.13
CA TYR A 355 -5.27 28.27 24.21
C TYR A 355 -4.28 29.15 24.96
N SER A 356 -4.06 28.83 26.22
CA SER A 356 -3.02 29.47 27.03
C SER A 356 -2.33 28.43 27.91
N THR A 357 -1.06 28.68 28.21
CA THR A 357 -0.35 27.88 29.20
C THR A 357 -0.76 28.32 30.62
N ARG A 358 -0.70 27.36 31.54
CA ARG A 358 -0.98 27.53 32.96
C ARG A 358 0.14 26.88 33.77
N ASN A 359 0.52 27.54 34.85
CA ASN A 359 1.54 27.05 35.77
C ASN A 359 1.16 27.42 37.22
N THR A 360 1.64 26.67 38.21
CA THR A 360 1.52 26.99 39.64
C THR A 360 2.49 28.09 40.08
N SER A 361 3.51 28.39 39.27
CA SER A 361 4.53 29.41 39.51
C SER A 361 4.57 30.40 38.36
N ALA A 362 4.95 31.65 38.64
CA ALA A 362 5.18 32.64 37.60
C ALA A 362 6.41 32.26 36.78
N VAL A 363 6.24 32.05 35.48
CA VAL A 363 7.32 31.72 34.55
C VAL A 363 7.36 32.79 33.48
N GLY A 364 8.50 33.46 33.30
CA GLY A 364 8.65 34.57 32.34
C GLY A 364 8.88 34.14 30.90
N ALA A 365 9.29 32.89 30.66
CA ALA A 365 9.68 32.42 29.34
C ALA A 365 8.55 31.71 28.58
N ALA A 366 8.58 31.85 27.26
CA ALA A 366 7.57 31.33 26.34
C ALA A 366 7.43 29.80 26.42
N GLY A 367 6.20 29.32 26.21
CA GLY A 367 5.88 27.91 26.02
C GLY A 367 5.51 27.57 24.58
N THR A 368 5.40 26.26 24.34
CA THR A 368 4.98 25.67 23.07
C THR A 368 3.72 24.84 23.31
N ILE A 369 2.72 25.01 22.45
CA ILE A 369 1.46 24.27 22.48
C ILE A 369 1.37 23.43 21.20
N TYR A 370 1.20 22.12 21.35
CA TYR A 370 0.95 21.16 20.28
C TYR A 370 -0.55 20.86 20.23
N LEU A 371 -1.16 21.10 19.09
CA LEU A 371 -2.58 20.85 18.86
C LEU A 371 -2.73 19.70 17.86
N THR A 372 -3.66 18.78 18.14
CA THR A 372 -4.10 17.72 17.24
C THR A 372 -5.61 17.72 17.18
N ALA A 373 -6.19 17.89 15.99
CA ALA A 373 -7.63 17.84 15.76
C ALA A 373 -7.97 16.63 14.91
N ARG A 374 -8.96 15.85 15.32
CA ARG A 374 -9.46 14.69 14.56
C ARG A 374 -10.97 14.80 14.37
N GLY A 375 -11.43 14.61 13.14
CA GLY A 375 -12.84 14.76 12.77
C GLY A 375 -13.15 14.17 11.40
N ARG A 376 -14.27 14.59 10.80
CA ARG A 376 -14.71 14.17 9.47
C ARG A 376 -14.50 15.26 8.43
N TRP A 377 -14.20 14.88 7.19
CA TRP A 377 -14.11 15.79 6.04
C TRP A 377 -15.16 15.53 4.96
N LYS A 378 -15.91 14.43 5.08
CA LYS A 378 -17.02 14.05 4.20
C LYS A 378 -18.17 13.46 5.00
#